data_AF-A0AAD7B2Q0-F1
#
_entry.id   AF-A0AAD7B2Q0-F1
#
_cell.length_a   1.000
_cell.length_b   1.000
_cell.length_c   1.000
_cell.angle_alpha   90.00
_cell.angle_beta   90.00
_cell.angle_gamma   90.00
#
_symmetry.space_group_name_H-M   'P 1'
#
loop_
_entity.id
_entity.type
_entity.pdbx_description
1 polymer ?
#
loop_
_entity_poly.entity_id
_entity_poly.type
_entity_poly.pdbx_seq_one_letter_code
_entity_poly.pdbx_strand_id
1 'polypeptide(L)'
;FDQELPIECDDEYWNPEDDGAQAFKQPEDKPSTITFFNCYLRLNNLLGFSLKMLYSLAKTKELLAVRNDKWEEHLVAELDSALNAWVDDLPNHLQWEPNRMEDPNSIFFAQSVHLYCSYYHVQMTIHRPFIPMIRKGASTALPSLAICTNAARSCSHVAEIARQRKKGGVLPHLIVRVVSLPVSLVEDMPRFPRSRLGSSCS
;
A
#
# COMPACT_ATOMS: atom_id res chain seq x y z
N PHE A 1 -9.38 -11.59 18.56
CA PHE A 1 -10.22 -11.04 17.48
C PHE A 1 -10.03 -12.00 16.33
N ASP A 2 -10.88 -13.03 16.25
CA ASP A 2 -10.84 -14.05 15.20
C ASP A 2 -12.20 -14.02 14.49
N GLN A 3 -12.56 -12.85 13.95
CA GLN A 3 -13.75 -12.74 13.13
C GLN A 3 -13.38 -13.14 11.71
N GLU A 4 -14.12 -14.10 11.15
CA GLU A 4 -13.98 -14.47 9.75
C GLU A 4 -14.26 -13.26 8.84
N LEU A 5 -13.65 -13.26 7.66
CA LEU A 5 -13.90 -12.21 6.68
C LEU A 5 -15.38 -12.21 6.28
N PRO A 6 -15.98 -11.03 6.02
CA PRO A 6 -17.32 -10.94 5.47
C PRO A 6 -17.52 -11.83 4.25
N ILE A 7 -18.70 -12.44 4.16
CA ILE A 7 -19.13 -13.20 2.99
C ILE A 7 -19.14 -12.26 1.78
N GLU A 8 -18.60 -12.72 0.65
CA GLU A 8 -18.52 -11.94 -0.60
C GLU A 8 -19.86 -11.91 -1.36
N CYS A 9 -20.89 -11.41 -0.68
CA CYS A 9 -22.22 -11.23 -1.21
C CYS A 9 -22.68 -9.80 -0.89
N ASP A 10 -23.17 -9.08 -1.89
CA ASP A 10 -23.76 -7.77 -1.65
C ASP A 10 -25.09 -7.92 -0.89
N ASP A 11 -25.43 -6.90 -0.11
CA ASP A 11 -26.64 -6.85 0.71
C ASP A 11 -27.93 -6.91 -0.12
N GLU A 12 -27.90 -6.42 -1.36
CA GLU A 12 -28.99 -6.54 -2.35
C GLU A 12 -29.43 -8.00 -2.60
N TYR A 13 -28.52 -8.96 -2.41
CA TYR A 13 -28.78 -10.39 -2.62
C TYR A 13 -29.06 -11.15 -1.32
N TRP A 14 -29.30 -10.43 -0.23
CA TRP A 14 -29.77 -11.03 1.01
C TRP A 14 -31.31 -11.14 0.98
N ASN A 15 -31.82 -12.30 0.57
CA ASN A 15 -33.24 -12.60 0.72
C ASN A 15 -33.50 -13.30 2.06
N PRO A 16 -34.43 -12.80 2.89
CA PRO A 16 -34.80 -13.46 4.15
C PRO A 16 -35.49 -14.82 3.97
N GLU A 17 -36.01 -15.08 2.76
CA GLU A 17 -36.72 -16.31 2.41
C GLU A 17 -35.77 -17.43 1.95
N ASP A 18 -34.54 -17.08 1.56
CA ASP A 18 -33.53 -18.06 1.15
C ASP A 18 -32.92 -18.73 2.39
N ASP A 19 -32.86 -20.06 2.40
CA ASP A 19 -32.29 -20.84 3.49
C ASP A 19 -30.97 -21.54 3.09
N GLY A 20 -30.17 -21.87 4.11
CA GLY A 20 -28.96 -22.67 3.96
C GLY A 20 -27.99 -22.17 2.89
N ALA A 21 -27.79 -22.97 1.84
CA ALA A 21 -26.78 -22.73 0.80
C ALA A 21 -27.22 -21.73 -0.30
N GLN A 22 -28.49 -21.32 -0.33
CA GLN A 22 -28.96 -20.28 -1.26
C GLN A 22 -28.88 -18.88 -0.65
N ALA A 23 -28.84 -18.78 0.68
CA ALA A 23 -28.66 -17.52 1.38
C ALA A 23 -27.26 -16.94 1.13
N PHE A 24 -27.17 -15.63 0.94
CA PHE A 24 -25.91 -14.89 0.77
C PHE A 24 -25.09 -15.32 -0.45
N LYS A 25 -25.76 -15.60 -1.57
CA LYS A 25 -25.09 -15.96 -2.83
C LYS A 25 -25.07 -14.80 -3.81
N GLN A 26 -23.87 -14.36 -4.16
CA GLN A 26 -23.67 -13.40 -5.24
C GLN A 26 -23.96 -14.04 -6.61
N PRO A 27 -24.62 -13.34 -7.54
CA PRO A 27 -24.76 -13.79 -8.92
C PRO A 27 -23.40 -14.01 -9.61
N GLU A 28 -23.29 -15.06 -10.43
CA GLU A 28 -22.02 -15.43 -11.08
C GLU A 28 -21.50 -14.37 -12.07
N ASP A 29 -22.40 -13.54 -12.60
CA ASP A 29 -22.11 -12.48 -13.56
C ASP A 29 -21.83 -11.11 -12.92
N LYS A 30 -22.03 -10.96 -11.60
CA LYS A 30 -21.86 -9.68 -10.89
C LYS A 30 -20.82 -9.80 -9.77
N PRO A 31 -19.63 -9.19 -9.92
CA PRO A 31 -18.65 -9.17 -8.83
C PRO A 31 -19.20 -8.45 -7.60
N SER A 32 -18.86 -8.94 -6.40
CA SER A 32 -19.30 -8.31 -5.16
C SER A 32 -18.48 -7.06 -4.84
N THR A 33 -19.18 -6.01 -4.45
CA THR A 33 -18.57 -4.77 -3.96
C THR A 33 -17.86 -4.96 -2.62
N ILE A 34 -18.28 -5.94 -1.80
CA ILE A 34 -17.66 -6.22 -0.50
C ILE A 34 -16.32 -6.96 -0.63
N THR A 35 -16.05 -7.62 -1.77
CA THR A 35 -14.75 -8.27 -2.06
C THR A 35 -13.60 -7.27 -1.93
N PHE A 36 -13.81 -5.99 -2.27
CA PHE A 36 -12.84 -4.92 -2.00
C PHE A 36 -12.45 -4.84 -0.52
N PHE A 37 -13.43 -4.87 0.38
CA PHE A 37 -13.19 -4.74 1.80
C PHE A 37 -12.37 -5.92 2.33
N ASN A 38 -12.67 -7.14 1.87
CA ASN A 38 -11.87 -8.33 2.19
C ASN A 38 -10.43 -8.22 1.71
N CYS A 39 -10.21 -7.77 0.46
CA CYS A 39 -8.87 -7.53 -0.08
C CYS A 39 -8.13 -6.47 0.74
N TYR A 40 -8.80 -5.38 1.10
CA TYR A 40 -8.25 -4.29 1.90
C TYR A 40 -7.91 -4.75 3.33
N LEU A 41 -8.75 -5.57 3.97
CA LEU A 41 -8.47 -6.14 5.29
C LEU A 41 -7.22 -7.03 5.27
N ARG A 42 -7.09 -7.90 4.26
CA ARG A 42 -5.89 -8.74 4.08
C ARG A 42 -4.62 -7.88 3.95
N LEU A 43 -4.68 -6.79 3.19
CA LEU A 43 -3.55 -5.85 3.08
C LEU A 43 -3.25 -5.14 4.41
N ASN A 44 -4.29 -4.73 5.16
CA ASN A 44 -4.11 -4.09 6.45
C ASN A 44 -3.52 -5.03 7.51
N ASN A 45 -3.81 -6.33 7.44
CA ASN A 45 -3.16 -7.32 8.30
C ASN A 45 -1.65 -7.38 8.02
N LEU A 46 -1.25 -7.34 6.75
CA LEU A 46 0.17 -7.27 6.37
C LEU A 46 0.81 -5.97 6.84
N LEU A 47 0.12 -4.83 6.70
CA LEU A 47 0.57 -3.54 7.25
C LEU A 47 0.75 -3.58 8.77
N GLY A 48 -0.24 -4.11 9.49
CA GLY A 48 -0.20 -4.23 10.95
C GLY A 48 0.95 -5.11 11.43
N PHE A 49 1.17 -6.24 10.75
CA PHE A 49 2.32 -7.11 11.02
C PHE A 49 3.65 -6.40 10.73
N SER A 50 3.76 -5.70 9.60
CA SER A 50 4.94 -4.90 9.23
C SER A 50 5.26 -3.85 10.29
N LEU A 51 4.26 -3.09 10.74
CA LEU A 51 4.39 -2.08 11.78
C LEU A 51 4.88 -2.71 13.09
N LYS A 52 4.26 -3.81 13.52
CA LYS A 52 4.61 -4.50 14.77
C LYS A 52 6.05 -5.01 14.75
N MET A 53 6.52 -5.55 13.64
CA MET A 53 7.85 -6.15 13.55
C MET A 53 8.94 -5.09 13.33
N LEU A 54 8.75 -4.22 12.34
CA LEU A 54 9.77 -3.25 11.90
C LEU A 54 9.86 -2.02 12.80
N TYR A 55 8.78 -1.65 13.49
CA TYR A 55 8.72 -0.48 14.36
C TYR A 55 8.60 -0.85 15.85
N SER A 56 8.94 -2.09 16.20
CA SER A 56 9.06 -2.55 17.59
C SER A 56 10.12 -1.78 18.38
N LEU A 57 10.01 -1.85 19.71
CA LEU A 57 10.97 -1.24 20.64
C LEU A 57 12.39 -1.83 20.45
N ALA A 58 13.41 -1.02 20.71
CA ALA A 58 14.83 -1.42 20.53
C ALA A 58 15.18 -2.74 21.23
N LYS A 59 14.71 -2.95 22.47
CA LYS A 59 14.92 -4.21 23.22
C LYS A 59 14.36 -5.45 22.49
N THR A 60 13.23 -5.31 21.80
CA THR A 60 12.63 -6.39 21.01
C THR A 60 13.48 -6.72 19.80
N LYS A 61 14.02 -5.69 19.14
CA LYS A 61 14.94 -5.84 18.01
C LYS A 61 16.27 -6.47 18.41
N GLU A 62 16.81 -6.11 19.57
CA GLU A 62 18.03 -6.73 20.13
C GLU A 62 17.84 -8.23 20.35
N LEU A 63 16.71 -8.65 20.91
CA LEU A 63 16.39 -10.07 21.10
C LEU A 63 16.29 -10.83 19.77
N LEU A 64 15.74 -10.20 18.72
CA LEU A 64 15.66 -10.80 17.38
C LEU A 64 17.04 -10.87 16.72
N ALA A 65 17.86 -9.84 16.88
CA ALA A 65 19.22 -9.78 16.35
C ALA A 65 20.13 -10.85 16.97
N VAL A 66 20.02 -11.11 18.27
CA VAL A 66 20.75 -12.20 18.95
C VAL A 66 20.49 -13.56 18.30
N ARG A 67 19.30 -13.77 17.71
CA ARG A 67 18.93 -15.03 17.06
C ARG A 67 19.47 -15.13 15.63
N ASN A 68 19.59 -14.02 14.91
CA ASN A 68 20.08 -13.96 13.54
C ASN A 68 20.45 -12.52 13.16
N ASP A 69 21.73 -12.26 12.85
CA ASP A 69 22.22 -10.93 12.46
C ASP A 69 21.53 -10.35 11.21
N LYS A 70 20.97 -11.21 10.34
CA LYS A 70 20.25 -10.81 9.11
C LYS A 70 18.72 -10.89 9.21
N TRP A 71 18.17 -10.94 10.42
CA TRP A 71 16.73 -11.09 10.61
C TRP A 71 15.91 -9.99 9.92
N GLU A 72 16.44 -8.76 9.84
CA GLU A 72 15.76 -7.64 9.17
C GLU A 72 15.64 -7.88 7.66
N GLU A 73 16.71 -8.36 7.01
CA GLU A 73 16.73 -8.66 5.58
C GLU A 73 15.77 -9.80 5.24
N HIS A 74 15.77 -10.88 6.05
CA HIS A 74 14.84 -11.99 5.88
C HIS A 74 13.38 -11.53 6.08
N LEU A 75 13.10 -10.75 7.12
CA LEU A 75 11.76 -10.22 7.36
C LEU A 75 11.27 -9.36 6.19
N VAL A 76 12.12 -8.47 5.66
CA VAL A 76 11.77 -7.63 4.50
C VAL A 76 11.47 -8.49 3.28
N ALA A 77 12.29 -9.52 3.01
CA ALA A 77 12.06 -10.44 1.89
C ALA A 77 10.71 -11.18 2.00
N GLU A 78 10.37 -11.68 3.19
CA GLU A 78 9.07 -12.33 3.44
C GLU A 78 7.90 -11.36 3.27
N LEU A 79 8.04 -10.12 3.78
CA LEU A 79 7.02 -9.08 3.64
C LEU A 79 6.82 -8.67 2.17
N ASP A 80 7.89 -8.51 1.40
CA ASP A 80 7.82 -8.20 -0.04
C ASP A 80 7.16 -9.35 -0.81
N SER A 81 7.50 -10.61 -0.48
CA SER A 81 6.87 -11.78 -1.10
C SER A 81 5.38 -11.83 -0.80
N ALA A 82 4.98 -11.62 0.45
CA ALA A 82 3.57 -11.60 0.85
C ALA A 82 2.80 -10.44 0.19
N LEU A 83 3.45 -9.28 0.05
CA LEU A 83 2.86 -8.11 -0.59
C LEU A 83 2.64 -8.33 -2.09
N ASN A 84 3.58 -9.00 -2.78
CA ASN A 84 3.43 -9.37 -4.18
C ASN A 84 2.33 -10.42 -4.38
N ALA A 85 2.33 -11.47 -3.56
CA ALA A 85 1.29 -12.50 -3.60
C ALA A 85 -0.11 -11.89 -3.39
N TRP A 86 -0.24 -10.89 -2.51
CA TRP A 86 -1.50 -10.19 -2.32
C TRP A 86 -2.01 -9.48 -3.60
N VAL A 87 -1.10 -8.91 -4.42
CA VAL A 87 -1.49 -8.29 -5.71
C VAL A 87 -1.92 -9.37 -6.71
N ASP A 88 -1.17 -10.46 -6.78
CA ASP A 88 -1.45 -11.57 -7.69
C ASP A 88 -2.82 -12.23 -7.38
N ASP A 89 -3.22 -12.24 -6.11
CA ASP A 89 -4.50 -12.76 -5.63
C ASP A 89 -5.70 -11.81 -5.83
N LEU A 90 -5.49 -10.60 -6.33
CA LEU A 90 -6.60 -9.66 -6.54
C LEU A 90 -7.52 -10.14 -7.67
N PRO A 91 -8.86 -10.11 -7.48
CA PRO A 91 -9.78 -10.49 -8.53
C PRO A 91 -9.76 -9.48 -9.68
N ASN A 92 -10.07 -9.95 -10.90
CA ASN A 92 -9.96 -9.18 -12.13
C ASN A 92 -10.69 -7.82 -12.13
N HIS A 93 -11.77 -7.67 -11.36
CA HIS A 93 -12.53 -6.41 -11.26
C HIS A 93 -11.89 -5.39 -10.30
N LEU A 94 -10.90 -5.79 -9.49
CA LEU A 94 -10.14 -4.94 -8.57
C LEU A 94 -8.69 -4.70 -9.00
N GLN A 95 -8.25 -5.35 -10.07
CA GLN A 95 -6.91 -5.15 -10.62
C GLN A 95 -6.80 -3.76 -11.27
N TRP A 96 -5.70 -3.08 -10.97
CA TRP A 96 -5.44 -1.75 -11.52
C TRP A 96 -4.92 -1.86 -12.95
N GLU A 97 -5.73 -1.35 -13.87
CA GLU A 97 -5.41 -1.32 -15.29
C GLU A 97 -5.49 0.15 -15.80
N PRO A 98 -4.34 0.83 -15.99
CA PRO A 98 -4.29 2.24 -16.39
C PRO A 98 -5.05 2.56 -17.69
N ASN A 99 -5.22 1.57 -18.57
CA ASN A 99 -5.84 1.70 -19.88
C ASN A 99 -7.24 1.07 -19.95
N ARG A 100 -7.77 0.53 -18.83
CA ARG A 100 -9.11 -0.06 -18.82
C ARG A 100 -10.14 1.01 -19.20
N MET A 101 -10.95 0.68 -20.20
CA MET A 101 -11.98 1.55 -20.79
C MET A 101 -13.28 1.59 -19.97
N GLU A 102 -13.29 1.04 -18.76
CA GLU A 102 -14.45 1.04 -17.88
C GLU A 102 -14.84 2.45 -17.43
N ASP A 103 -16.11 2.60 -17.07
CA ASP A 103 -16.69 3.85 -16.57
C ASP A 103 -15.85 4.40 -15.39
N PRO A 104 -15.26 5.60 -15.51
CA PRO A 104 -14.59 6.29 -14.41
C PRO A 104 -15.43 6.48 -13.14
N ASN A 105 -16.76 6.44 -13.26
CA ASN A 105 -17.68 6.52 -12.13
C ASN A 105 -18.02 5.16 -11.52
N SER A 106 -17.50 4.07 -12.09
CA SER A 106 -17.62 2.73 -11.51
C SER A 106 -17.03 2.67 -10.10
N ILE A 107 -17.75 2.01 -9.20
CA ILE A 107 -17.28 1.74 -7.84
C ILE A 107 -15.98 0.92 -7.85
N PHE A 108 -15.85 -0.03 -8.77
CA PHE A 108 -14.69 -0.91 -8.89
C PHE A 108 -13.43 -0.16 -9.31
N PHE A 109 -13.58 0.90 -10.14
CA PHE A 109 -12.46 1.78 -10.45
C PHE A 109 -11.95 2.49 -9.19
N ALA A 110 -12.84 3.07 -8.38
CA ALA A 110 -12.48 3.71 -7.13
C ALA A 110 -11.85 2.74 -6.12
N GLN A 111 -12.38 1.53 -6.02
CA GLN A 111 -11.85 0.47 -5.17
C GLN A 111 -10.44 0.04 -5.61
N SER A 112 -10.22 -0.17 -6.91
CA SER A 112 -8.90 -0.52 -7.47
C SER A 112 -7.87 0.56 -7.17
N VAL A 113 -8.21 1.84 -7.40
CA VAL A 113 -7.36 2.98 -7.06
C VAL A 113 -6.98 2.95 -5.57
N HIS A 114 -7.96 2.71 -4.69
CA HIS A 114 -7.73 2.66 -3.25
C HIS A 114 -6.78 1.52 -2.85
N LEU A 115 -7.00 0.32 -3.39
CA LEU A 115 -6.20 -0.87 -3.12
C LEU A 115 -4.74 -0.65 -3.53
N TYR A 116 -4.50 -0.12 -4.73
CA TYR A 116 -3.14 0.09 -5.22
C TYR A 116 -2.41 1.24 -4.51
N CYS A 117 -3.09 2.34 -4.18
CA CYS A 117 -2.49 3.38 -3.34
C CYS A 117 -2.12 2.84 -1.95
N SER A 118 -2.96 1.96 -1.39
CA SER A 118 -2.67 1.29 -0.11
C SER A 118 -1.50 0.31 -0.24
N TYR A 119 -1.42 -0.46 -1.32
CA TYR A 119 -0.31 -1.37 -1.61
C TYR A 119 1.04 -0.62 -1.61
N TYR A 120 1.14 0.48 -2.36
CA TYR A 120 2.37 1.28 -2.39
C TYR A 120 2.67 1.91 -1.03
N HIS A 121 1.64 2.26 -0.25
CA HIS A 121 1.83 2.73 1.13
C HIS A 121 2.42 1.64 2.04
N VAL A 122 1.96 0.39 1.95
CA VAL A 122 2.55 -0.73 2.69
C VAL A 122 4.00 -0.97 2.24
N GLN A 123 4.26 -0.97 0.94
CA GLN A 123 5.62 -1.12 0.40
C GLN A 123 6.58 -0.04 0.94
N MET A 124 6.16 1.22 0.93
CA MET A 124 6.94 2.31 1.51
C MET A 124 7.14 2.15 3.01
N THR A 125 6.12 1.65 3.74
CA THR A 125 6.21 1.40 5.18
C THR A 125 7.23 0.31 5.51
N ILE A 126 7.28 -0.76 4.72
CA ILE A 126 8.24 -1.87 4.91
C ILE A 126 9.68 -1.37 4.74
N HIS A 127 9.93 -0.56 3.70
CA HIS A 127 11.29 -0.18 3.30
C HIS A 127 11.81 1.09 3.99
N ARG A 128 10.93 1.97 4.50
CA ARG A 128 11.32 3.25 5.11
C ARG A 128 12.38 3.15 6.22
N PRO A 129 12.32 2.20 7.18
CA PRO A 129 13.31 2.10 8.26
C PRO A 129 14.74 1.85 7.78
N PHE A 130 14.91 1.36 6.55
CA PHE A 130 16.19 0.93 5.99
C PHE A 130 16.80 1.97 5.05
N ILE A 131 16.18 3.12 4.90
CA ILE A 131 16.76 4.25 4.16
C ILE A 131 17.93 4.82 5.00
N PRO A 132 19.16 4.88 4.46
CA PRO A 132 20.36 5.26 5.23
C PRO A 132 20.27 6.64 5.92
N MET A 133 19.55 7.58 5.32
CA MET A 133 19.33 8.92 5.89
C MET A 133 18.43 8.89 7.14
N ILE A 134 17.53 7.91 7.23
CA ILE A 134 16.59 7.72 8.34
C ILE A 134 17.27 6.94 9.48
N ARG A 135 18.09 5.94 9.15
CA ARG A 135 18.83 5.12 10.11
C ARG A 135 20.33 5.44 10.06
N LYS A 136 20.75 6.45 10.84
CA LYS A 136 22.19 6.77 11.00
C LYS A 136 22.97 5.52 11.41
N GLY A 137 23.92 5.10 10.58
CA GLY A 137 24.87 4.02 10.91
C GLY A 137 24.48 2.61 10.47
N ALA A 138 23.33 2.40 9.82
CA ALA A 138 22.99 1.09 9.25
C ALA A 138 23.23 1.08 7.73
N SER A 139 24.32 0.44 7.30
CA SER A 139 24.45 0.01 5.90
C SER A 139 23.71 -1.31 5.78
N THR A 140 22.46 -1.26 5.31
CA THR A 140 21.79 -2.46 4.82
C THR A 140 22.04 -2.57 3.31
N ALA A 141 22.18 -3.79 2.79
CA ALA A 141 22.32 -4.02 1.35
C ALA A 141 20.98 -3.81 0.58
N LEU A 142 19.93 -3.41 1.29
CA LEU A 142 18.58 -3.28 0.74
C LEU A 142 18.48 -2.04 -0.16
N PRO A 143 17.92 -2.16 -1.37
CA PRO A 143 17.68 -1.02 -2.27
C PRO A 143 16.47 -0.17 -1.84
N SER A 144 16.25 -0.01 -0.54
CA SER A 144 15.02 0.55 0.05
C SER A 144 14.70 1.98 -0.40
N LEU A 145 15.71 2.83 -0.62
CA LEU A 145 15.49 4.17 -1.16
C LEU A 145 14.89 4.11 -2.58
N ALA A 146 15.42 3.25 -3.44
CA ALA A 146 14.93 3.08 -4.81
C ALA A 146 13.51 2.51 -4.82
N ILE A 147 13.25 1.50 -3.98
CA ILE A 147 11.92 0.89 -3.82
C ILE A 147 10.90 1.94 -3.36
N CYS A 148 11.16 2.66 -2.28
CA CYS A 148 10.26 3.71 -1.79
C CYS A 148 10.02 4.81 -2.82
N THR A 149 11.06 5.20 -3.57
CA THR A 149 10.93 6.23 -4.62
C THR A 149 10.05 5.75 -5.77
N ASN A 150 10.23 4.50 -6.22
CA ASN A 150 9.41 3.91 -7.27
C ASN A 150 7.95 3.75 -6.80
N ALA A 151 7.73 3.24 -5.59
CA ALA A 151 6.40 3.10 -5.00
C ALA A 151 5.68 4.46 -4.88
N ALA A 152 6.38 5.51 -4.43
CA ALA A 152 5.84 6.86 -4.35
C ALA A 152 5.42 7.39 -5.73
N ARG A 153 6.28 7.24 -6.75
CA ARG A 153 5.97 7.63 -8.13
C ARG A 153 4.76 6.88 -8.68
N SER A 154 4.70 5.57 -8.49
CA SER A 154 3.57 4.75 -8.94
C SER A 154 2.28 5.16 -8.24
N CYS A 155 2.31 5.40 -6.93
CA CYS A 155 1.17 5.88 -6.17
C CYS A 155 0.68 7.26 -6.67
N SER A 156 1.59 8.20 -6.91
CA SER A 156 1.25 9.49 -7.52
C SER A 156 0.65 9.35 -8.90
N HIS A 157 1.16 8.41 -9.72
CA HIS A 157 0.62 8.16 -11.05
C HIS A 157 -0.81 7.60 -11.02
N VAL A 158 -1.08 6.63 -10.13
CA VAL A 158 -2.44 6.10 -9.90
C VAL A 158 -3.39 7.22 -9.47
N ALA A 159 -2.98 8.03 -8.49
CA ALA A 159 -3.77 9.14 -7.99
C ALA A 159 -4.05 10.20 -9.07
N GLU A 160 -3.06 10.49 -9.92
CA GLU A 160 -3.22 11.43 -11.02
C GLU A 160 -4.19 10.92 -12.08
N ILE A 161 -4.11 9.65 -12.49
CA ILE A 161 -5.07 9.05 -13.42
C ILE A 161 -6.48 9.08 -12.83
N ALA A 162 -6.63 8.73 -11.54
CA ALA A 162 -7.92 8.78 -10.86
C ALA A 162 -8.51 10.20 -10.86
N ARG A 163 -7.67 11.22 -10.63
CA ARG A 163 -8.05 12.64 -10.66
C ARG A 163 -8.46 13.09 -12.06
N GLN A 164 -7.73 12.70 -13.09
CA GLN A 164 -8.03 13.09 -14.48
C GLN A 164 -9.34 12.47 -14.98
N ARG A 165 -9.61 11.22 -14.60
CA ARG A 165 -10.79 10.48 -15.04
C ARG A 165 -12.08 10.90 -14.30
N LYS A 166 -12.00 11.27 -13.02
CA LYS A 166 -13.16 11.80 -12.27
C LYS A 166 -13.36 13.29 -12.52
N LYS A 167 -14.27 13.66 -13.43
CA LYS A 167 -14.70 15.05 -13.68
C LYS A 167 -15.53 15.70 -12.55
N GLY A 168 -15.45 15.23 -11.30
CA GLY A 168 -16.37 15.65 -10.23
C GLY A 168 -15.85 15.62 -8.79
N GLY A 169 -14.56 15.38 -8.55
CA GLY A 169 -13.96 15.47 -7.21
C GLY A 169 -13.12 14.28 -6.80
N VAL A 170 -12.06 14.57 -6.04
CA VAL A 170 -11.11 13.59 -5.50
C VAL A 170 -11.75 12.93 -4.27
N LEU A 171 -11.73 11.61 -4.20
CA LEU A 171 -12.13 10.88 -3.00
C LEU A 171 -11.23 11.31 -1.81
N PRO A 172 -11.76 11.92 -0.74
CA PRO A 172 -10.96 12.52 0.32
C PRO A 172 -9.96 11.55 0.99
N HIS A 173 -10.30 10.27 1.03
CA HIS A 173 -9.46 9.22 1.63
C HIS A 173 -8.16 8.93 0.85
N LEU A 174 -8.11 9.24 -0.45
CA LEU A 174 -6.90 9.10 -1.27
C LEU A 174 -5.87 10.20 -0.99
N ILE A 175 -6.33 11.41 -0.62
CA ILE A 175 -5.45 12.55 -0.32
C ILE A 175 -4.61 12.27 0.93
N VAL A 176 -5.19 11.67 1.97
CA VAL A 176 -4.49 11.44 3.25
C VAL A 176 -3.26 10.52 3.09
N ARG A 177 -3.35 9.51 2.23
CA ARG A 177 -2.27 8.53 2.01
C ARG A 177 -1.16 9.06 1.10
N VAL A 178 -1.50 9.87 0.09
CA VAL A 178 -0.51 10.48 -0.82
C VAL A 178 0.24 11.64 -0.14
N VAL A 179 -0.43 12.43 0.72
CA VAL A 179 0.16 13.63 1.33
C VAL A 179 1.07 13.32 2.53
N SER A 180 0.89 12.20 3.21
CA SER A 180 1.65 11.89 4.44
C SER A 180 3.08 11.40 4.22
N LEU A 181 3.49 11.05 2.98
CA LEU A 181 4.80 10.45 2.70
C LEU A 181 5.83 11.39 2.05
N PRO A 182 5.49 12.29 1.09
CA PRO A 182 6.48 13.20 0.53
C PRO A 182 6.88 14.31 1.50
N VAL A 183 6.00 14.77 2.40
CA VAL A 183 6.33 15.86 3.34
C VAL A 183 7.46 15.42 4.30
N SER A 184 7.40 14.20 4.82
CA SER A 184 8.46 13.68 5.70
C SER A 184 9.76 13.37 4.96
N LEU A 185 9.72 13.05 3.66
CA LEU A 185 10.92 12.86 2.84
C LEU A 185 11.56 14.17 2.38
N VAL A 186 10.76 15.24 2.24
CA VAL A 186 11.23 16.57 1.83
C VAL A 186 11.71 17.39 3.04
N GLU A 187 11.08 17.27 4.21
CA GLU A 187 11.53 17.94 5.44
C GLU A 187 12.83 17.33 6.01
N ASP A 188 13.04 16.02 5.86
CA ASP A 188 14.25 15.35 6.36
C ASP A 188 15.45 15.42 5.39
N MET A 189 15.28 16.00 4.19
CA MET A 189 16.41 16.19 3.28
C MET A 189 17.26 17.39 3.76
N PRO A 190 18.52 17.18 4.19
CA PRO A 190 19.38 18.31 4.53
C PRO A 190 19.53 19.18 3.28
N ARG A 191 19.20 20.48 3.42
CA ARG A 191 19.44 21.46 2.36
C ARG A 191 20.91 21.35 1.97
N PHE A 192 21.19 20.83 0.78
CA PHE A 192 22.53 20.86 0.23
C PHE A 192 23.04 22.31 0.30
N PRO A 193 24.23 22.57 0.86
CA PRO A 193 24.80 23.90 0.77
C PRO A 193 24.98 24.20 -0.72
N ARG A 194 24.33 25.27 -1.20
CA ARG A 194 24.60 25.81 -2.53
C ARG A 194 26.11 26.04 -2.62
N SER A 195 26.79 25.19 -3.37
CA SER A 195 28.14 25.45 -3.80
C SER A 195 28.11 26.80 -4.52
N ARG A 196 28.90 27.76 -4.03
CA ARG A 196 29.16 29.01 -4.74
C ARG A 196 29.88 28.65 -6.02
N LEU A 197 29.13 28.47 -7.10
CA LEU A 197 29.63 28.53 -8.45
C LEU A 197 29.87 30.02 -8.77
N GLY A 198 31.16 30.36 -8.78
CA GLY A 198 31.81 31.31 -9.68
C GLY A 198 31.18 32.68 -9.92
N SER A 199 31.89 33.72 -9.49
CA SER A 199 32.01 34.96 -10.27
C SER A 199 33.50 35.25 -10.46
N SER A 200 34.02 34.85 -11.61
CA SER A 200 35.30 35.28 -12.17
C SER A 200 35.18 36.67 -12.82
N CYS A 201 36.31 37.38 -12.89
CA CYS A 201 36.62 38.60 -13.65
C CYS A 201 36.17 39.95 -13.07
N SER A 202 37.10 40.68 -12.47
CA SER A 202 37.97 41.66 -13.17
C SER A 202 39.15 42.04 -12.30
#